data_AF-A0A940FUU9-F1
#
_entry.id   AF-A0A940FUU9-F1
#
_cell.length_a   1.000
_cell.length_b   1.000
_cell.length_c   1.000
_cell.angle_alpha   90.00
_cell.angle_beta   90.00
_cell.angle_gamma   90.00
#
_symmetry.space_group_name_H-M   'P 1'
#
loop_
_entity.id
_entity.type
_entity.pdbx_description
1 polymer ?
#
loop_
_entity_poly.entity_id
_entity_poly.type
_entity_poly.pdbx_seq_one_letter_code
_entity_poly.pdbx_strand_id
1 'polypeptide(L)'
;MKKCVLKKGIGLLLLLLCLSASTKLHSQSQEAQQLLLDVQKLAQLKNILADLKKGYQILEDGYSTIKNISEGNFNLHQTFLNSLLQVSPTVKNYKRIADIISTQLKIVKEYKTAFRQFQNSNLFNDGELDYISNVYANLFNQSVKNLDALATVITSGILRMSDDERLTSIDNIWKTVSDQLSFLRHFNSGT
;
A
#
# COMPACT_ATOMS: atom_id res chain seq x y z
N MET A 1 -79.98 87.28 -14.51
CA MET A 1 -79.77 85.92 -13.94
C MET A 1 -78.76 85.03 -14.69
N LYS A 2 -78.45 85.24 -15.99
CA LYS A 2 -77.55 84.35 -16.78
C LYS A 2 -76.05 84.38 -16.37
N LYS A 3 -75.51 85.52 -15.91
CA LYS A 3 -74.08 85.65 -15.50
C LYS A 3 -73.69 84.84 -14.25
N CYS A 4 -74.66 84.51 -13.37
CA CYS A 4 -74.41 83.75 -12.14
C CYS A 4 -74.28 82.23 -12.40
N VAL A 5 -74.97 81.70 -13.42
CA VAL A 5 -74.92 80.28 -13.79
C VAL A 5 -73.61 79.94 -14.51
N LEU A 6 -73.12 80.84 -15.38
CA LEU A 6 -71.86 80.65 -16.11
C LEU A 6 -70.62 80.69 -15.17
N LYS A 7 -70.62 81.56 -14.16
CA LYS A 7 -69.56 81.63 -13.13
C LYS A 7 -69.51 80.37 -12.25
N LYS A 8 -70.68 79.78 -11.96
CA LYS A 8 -70.80 78.52 -11.21
C LYS A 8 -70.33 77.31 -12.03
N GLY A 9 -70.62 77.27 -13.34
CA GLY A 9 -70.16 76.21 -14.24
C GLY A 9 -68.64 76.21 -14.46
N ILE A 10 -68.02 77.39 -14.58
CA ILE A 10 -66.55 77.53 -14.70
C ILE A 10 -65.86 77.12 -13.39
N GLY A 11 -66.42 77.49 -12.23
CA GLY A 11 -65.91 77.06 -10.93
C GLY A 11 -65.99 75.54 -10.73
N LEU A 12 -67.07 74.91 -11.18
CA LEU A 12 -67.23 73.46 -11.13
C LEU A 12 -66.25 72.73 -12.05
N LEU A 13 -65.99 73.27 -13.25
CA LEU A 13 -65.05 72.70 -14.22
C LEU A 13 -63.59 72.80 -13.73
N LEU A 14 -63.21 73.92 -13.13
CA LEU A 14 -61.89 74.12 -12.51
C LEU A 14 -61.68 73.19 -11.29
N LEU A 15 -62.73 72.94 -10.50
CA LEU A 15 -62.69 72.01 -9.37
C LEU A 15 -62.50 70.56 -9.85
N LEU A 16 -63.19 70.16 -10.93
CA LEU A 16 -63.07 68.84 -11.54
C LEU A 16 -61.67 68.62 -12.18
N LEU A 17 -61.11 69.65 -12.81
CA LEU A 17 -59.75 69.59 -13.37
C LEU A 17 -58.70 69.43 -12.26
N CYS A 18 -58.86 70.16 -11.14
CA CYS A 18 -58.00 70.03 -9.95
C CYS A 18 -58.09 68.66 -9.28
N LEU A 19 -59.28 68.03 -9.24
CA LEU A 19 -59.44 66.67 -8.69
C LEU A 19 -58.78 65.61 -9.59
N SER A 20 -58.78 65.81 -10.91
CA SER A 20 -58.12 64.88 -11.85
C SER A 20 -56.59 64.97 -11.88
N ALA A 21 -56.02 66.12 -11.50
CA ALA A 21 -54.58 66.35 -11.45
C ALA A 21 -53.87 65.64 -10.28
N SER A 22 -54.62 65.21 -9.26
CA SER A 22 -54.09 64.59 -8.02
C SER A 22 -53.86 63.07 -8.11
N THR A 23 -53.96 62.47 -9.30
CA THR A 23 -53.87 61.00 -9.48
C THR A 23 -52.48 60.48 -9.84
N LYS A 24 -51.45 61.33 -9.81
CA LYS A 24 -50.06 60.89 -9.95
C LYS A 24 -49.42 60.73 -8.56
N LEU A 25 -48.57 59.71 -8.38
CA LEU A 25 -47.65 59.49 -7.24
C LEU A 25 -48.03 58.47 -6.13
N HIS A 26 -48.51 57.26 -6.48
CA HIS A 26 -48.41 56.12 -5.55
C HIS A 26 -47.65 54.90 -6.11
N SER A 27 -47.56 54.71 -7.44
CA SER A 27 -46.82 53.55 -7.98
C SER A 27 -45.31 53.71 -7.88
N GLN A 28 -44.78 54.93 -8.06
CA GLN A 28 -43.33 55.17 -8.07
C GLN A 28 -42.67 54.90 -6.71
N SER A 29 -43.37 55.15 -5.60
CA SER A 29 -42.88 54.81 -4.25
C SER A 29 -42.88 53.31 -3.98
N GLN A 30 -43.88 52.58 -4.48
CA GLN A 30 -43.97 51.13 -4.32
C GLN A 30 -42.91 50.41 -5.15
N GLU A 31 -42.68 50.85 -6.39
CA GLU A 31 -41.62 50.34 -7.26
C GLU A 31 -40.22 50.57 -6.65
N ALA A 32 -39.98 51.76 -6.08
CA ALA A 32 -38.72 52.07 -5.40
C ALA A 32 -38.49 51.17 -4.15
N GLN A 33 -39.54 50.92 -3.36
CA GLN A 33 -39.48 50.01 -2.21
C GLN A 33 -39.22 48.55 -2.65
N GLN A 34 -39.86 48.11 -3.73
CA GLN A 34 -39.65 46.78 -4.29
C GLN A 34 -38.21 46.61 -4.80
N LEU A 35 -37.68 47.60 -5.52
CA LEU A 35 -36.30 47.57 -5.99
C LEU A 35 -35.31 47.45 -4.82
N LEU A 36 -35.52 48.20 -3.73
CA LEU A 36 -34.68 48.10 -2.53
C LEU A 36 -34.73 46.71 -1.91
N LEU A 37 -35.92 46.11 -1.82
CA LEU A 37 -36.09 44.73 -1.34
C LEU A 37 -35.38 43.71 -2.25
N ASP A 38 -35.47 43.87 -3.57
CA ASP A 38 -34.83 42.97 -4.52
C ASP A 38 -33.30 43.09 -4.49
N VAL A 39 -32.75 44.28 -4.29
CA VAL A 39 -31.32 44.48 -4.02
C VAL A 39 -30.89 43.76 -2.74
N GLN A 40 -31.68 43.82 -1.68
CA GLN A 40 -31.40 43.11 -0.43
C GLN A 40 -31.44 41.59 -0.63
N LYS A 41 -32.45 41.05 -1.33
CA LYS A 41 -32.53 39.63 -1.68
C LYS A 41 -31.34 39.18 -2.54
N LEU A 42 -30.94 39.97 -3.53
CA LEU A 42 -29.78 39.67 -4.36
C LEU A 42 -28.49 39.64 -3.53
N ALA A 43 -28.33 40.57 -2.58
CA ALA A 43 -27.19 40.54 -1.65
C ALA A 43 -27.20 39.26 -0.78
N GLN A 44 -28.36 38.85 -0.27
CA GLN A 44 -28.50 37.60 0.49
C GLN A 44 -28.16 36.36 -0.35
N LEU A 45 -28.68 36.28 -1.58
CA LEU A 45 -28.37 35.17 -2.50
C LEU A 45 -26.88 35.12 -2.86
N LYS A 46 -26.21 36.28 -3.02
CA LYS A 46 -24.76 36.34 -3.22
C LYS A 46 -23.98 35.79 -2.02
N ASN A 47 -24.41 36.08 -0.80
CA ASN A 47 -23.79 35.52 0.41
C ASN A 47 -23.99 34.00 0.48
N ILE A 48 -25.20 33.50 0.24
CA ILE A 48 -25.48 32.06 0.20
C ILE A 48 -24.62 31.38 -0.87
N LEU A 49 -24.47 31.99 -2.06
CA LEU A 49 -23.61 31.45 -3.11
C LEU A 49 -22.13 31.41 -2.67
N ALA A 50 -21.65 32.43 -1.96
CA ALA A 50 -20.29 32.45 -1.42
C ALA A 50 -20.09 31.33 -0.38
N ASP A 51 -21.04 31.14 0.52
CA ASP A 51 -21.01 30.07 1.53
C ASP A 51 -21.06 28.69 0.88
N LEU A 52 -21.90 28.50 -0.14
CA LEU A 52 -21.96 27.25 -0.90
C LEU A 52 -20.63 26.96 -1.59
N LYS A 53 -20.04 27.95 -2.27
CA LYS A 53 -18.72 27.79 -2.90
C LYS A 53 -17.65 27.40 -1.89
N LYS A 54 -17.65 28.04 -0.72
CA LYS A 54 -16.75 27.71 0.39
C LYS A 54 -16.99 26.29 0.91
N GLY A 55 -18.24 25.88 1.06
CA GLY A 55 -18.62 24.53 1.47
C GLY A 55 -18.13 23.46 0.48
N TYR A 56 -18.30 23.69 -0.82
CA TYR A 56 -17.78 22.81 -1.87
C TYR A 56 -16.26 22.71 -1.84
N GLN A 57 -15.56 23.84 -1.68
CA GLN A 57 -14.11 23.85 -1.58
C GLN A 57 -13.61 23.03 -0.37
N ILE A 58 -14.24 23.19 0.79
CA ILE A 58 -13.91 22.39 1.99
C ILE A 58 -14.14 20.90 1.75
N LEU A 59 -15.24 20.52 1.09
CA LEU A 59 -15.54 19.13 0.77
C LEU A 59 -14.53 18.54 -0.22
N GLU A 60 -14.18 19.28 -1.26
CA GLU A 60 -13.18 18.87 -2.25
C GLU A 60 -11.80 18.69 -1.62
N ASP A 61 -11.35 19.67 -0.84
CA ASP A 61 -10.08 19.64 -0.12
C ASP A 61 -10.04 18.48 0.89
N GLY A 62 -11.12 18.31 1.66
CA GLY A 62 -11.25 17.24 2.64
C GLY A 62 -11.26 15.86 2.01
N TYR A 63 -12.04 15.67 0.94
CA TYR A 63 -12.08 14.43 0.17
C TYR A 63 -10.73 14.09 -0.45
N SER A 64 -10.09 15.07 -1.10
CA SER A 64 -8.76 14.93 -1.69
C SER A 64 -7.72 14.54 -0.62
N THR A 65 -7.78 15.17 0.55
CA THR A 65 -6.89 14.85 1.67
C THR A 65 -7.06 13.39 2.13
N ILE A 66 -8.30 12.95 2.38
CA ILE A 66 -8.59 11.57 2.81
C ILE A 66 -8.15 10.56 1.75
N LYS A 67 -8.44 10.85 0.49
CA LYS A 67 -8.01 10.02 -0.65
C LYS A 67 -6.49 9.88 -0.68
N ASN A 68 -5.76 10.99 -0.62
CA ASN A 68 -4.29 10.97 -0.68
C ASN A 68 -3.67 10.23 0.52
N ILE A 69 -4.23 10.38 1.73
CA ILE A 69 -3.78 9.62 2.91
C ILE A 69 -4.04 8.12 2.72
N SER A 70 -5.22 7.75 2.23
CA SER A 70 -5.58 6.35 2.00
C SER A 70 -4.70 5.69 0.93
N GLU A 71 -4.49 6.36 -0.20
CA GLU A 71 -3.59 5.91 -1.26
C GLU A 71 -2.14 5.80 -0.76
N GLY A 72 -1.67 6.79 0.01
CA GLY A 72 -0.34 6.77 0.63
C GLY A 72 -0.15 5.58 1.58
N ASN A 73 -1.14 5.28 2.41
CA ASN A 73 -1.13 4.13 3.31
C ASN A 73 -1.05 2.80 2.52
N PHE A 74 -1.87 2.66 1.47
CA PHE A 74 -1.85 1.47 0.62
C PHE A 74 -0.49 1.29 -0.08
N ASN A 75 0.07 2.37 -0.63
CA ASN A 75 1.37 2.34 -1.29
C ASN A 75 2.51 1.99 -0.33
N LEU A 76 2.46 2.44 0.93
CA LEU A 76 3.43 2.07 1.95
C LEU A 76 3.38 0.58 2.24
N HIS A 77 2.18 0.02 2.46
CA HIS A 77 2.02 -1.41 2.69
C HIS A 77 2.42 -2.24 1.47
N GLN A 78 2.08 -1.80 0.26
CA GLN A 78 2.51 -2.45 -0.97
C GLN A 78 4.04 -2.47 -1.08
N THR A 79 4.69 -1.33 -0.83
CA THR A 79 6.15 -1.21 -0.89
C THR A 79 6.82 -2.12 0.16
N PHE A 80 6.29 -2.14 1.38
CA PHE A 80 6.78 -3.02 2.45
C PHE A 80 6.62 -4.51 2.08
N LEU A 81 5.45 -4.94 1.61
CA LEU A 81 5.23 -6.33 1.23
C LEU A 81 6.04 -6.74 0.00
N ASN A 82 6.32 -5.80 -0.91
CA ASN A 82 7.20 -6.02 -2.05
C ASN A 82 8.67 -6.11 -1.62
N SER A 83 9.11 -5.34 -0.61
CA SER A 83 10.49 -5.43 -0.13
C SER A 83 10.76 -6.78 0.56
N LEU A 84 9.79 -7.36 1.27
CA LEU A 84 9.91 -8.71 1.86
C LEU A 84 10.12 -9.82 0.81
N LEU A 85 9.70 -9.60 -0.44
CA LEU A 85 9.97 -10.52 -1.55
C LEU A 85 11.38 -10.38 -2.11
N GLN A 86 12.01 -9.22 -1.93
CA GLN A 86 13.35 -8.96 -2.45
C GLN A 86 14.40 -9.47 -1.46
N VAL A 87 15.54 -9.94 -2.00
CA VAL A 87 16.68 -10.36 -1.17
C VAL A 87 17.73 -9.26 -1.20
N SER A 88 18.08 -8.73 -0.03
CA SER A 88 19.04 -7.64 0.07
C SER A 88 20.47 -8.07 -0.26
N PRO A 89 21.35 -7.13 -0.65
CA PRO A 89 22.77 -7.41 -0.87
C PRO A 89 23.46 -7.98 0.38
N THR A 90 23.02 -7.60 1.58
CA THR A 90 23.54 -8.10 2.85
C THR A 90 23.32 -9.60 2.98
N VAL A 91 22.09 -10.07 2.68
CA VAL A 91 21.76 -11.50 2.67
C VAL A 91 22.52 -12.21 1.55
N LYS A 92 22.57 -11.65 0.33
CA LYS A 92 23.27 -12.27 -0.82
C LYS A 92 24.76 -12.50 -0.56
N ASN A 93 25.41 -11.56 0.13
CA ASN A 93 26.84 -11.63 0.43
C ASN A 93 27.13 -12.25 1.80
N TYR A 94 26.14 -12.87 2.44
CA TYR A 94 26.33 -13.46 3.76
C TYR A 94 27.30 -14.64 3.69
N LYS A 95 28.40 -14.57 4.43
CA LYS A 95 29.51 -15.54 4.39
C LYS A 95 29.06 -16.99 4.54
N ARG A 96 28.03 -17.24 5.37
CA ARG A 96 27.51 -18.59 5.62
C ARG A 96 27.02 -19.30 4.36
N ILE A 97 26.58 -18.58 3.34
CA ILE A 97 26.19 -19.18 2.06
C ILE A 97 27.37 -19.93 1.44
N ALA A 98 28.54 -19.27 1.37
CA ALA A 98 29.76 -19.88 0.85
C ALA A 98 30.24 -21.03 1.75
N ASP A 99 30.17 -20.85 3.07
CA ASP A 99 30.55 -21.90 4.03
C ASP A 99 29.69 -23.15 3.82
N ILE A 100 28.35 -23.02 3.71
CA ILE A 100 27.41 -24.12 3.47
C ILE A 100 27.78 -24.87 2.18
N ILE A 101 27.95 -24.15 1.07
CA ILE A 101 28.30 -24.76 -0.22
C ILE A 101 29.63 -25.51 -0.12
N SER A 102 30.63 -24.89 0.50
CA SER A 102 31.95 -25.50 0.66
C SER A 102 31.90 -26.79 1.52
N THR A 103 31.08 -26.79 2.57
CA THR A 103 30.91 -27.96 3.44
C THR A 103 30.12 -29.06 2.76
N GLN A 104 29.09 -28.73 1.97
CA GLN A 104 28.37 -29.73 1.17
C GLN A 104 29.30 -30.43 0.17
N LEU A 105 30.19 -29.69 -0.49
CA LEU A 105 31.21 -30.28 -1.36
C LEU A 105 32.18 -31.19 -0.59
N LYS A 106 32.57 -30.81 0.63
CA LYS A 106 33.42 -31.65 1.50
C LYS A 106 32.71 -32.94 1.89
N ILE A 107 31.44 -32.87 2.33
CA ILE A 107 30.62 -34.04 2.64
C ILE A 107 30.63 -35.01 1.46
N VAL A 108 30.34 -34.51 0.25
CA VAL A 108 30.30 -35.34 -0.97
C VAL A 108 31.64 -36.00 -1.27
N LYS A 109 32.74 -35.27 -1.10
CA LYS A 109 34.08 -35.79 -1.31
C LYS A 109 34.47 -36.83 -0.27
N GLU A 110 34.21 -36.56 1.02
CA GLU A 110 34.58 -37.41 2.14
C GLU A 110 33.84 -38.75 2.08
N TYR A 111 32.52 -38.77 1.89
CA TYR A 111 31.78 -40.05 1.84
C TYR A 111 32.15 -40.87 0.60
N LYS A 112 32.35 -40.25 -0.58
CA LYS A 112 32.76 -41.00 -1.79
C LYS A 112 34.14 -41.62 -1.63
N THR A 113 35.04 -40.92 -0.94
CA THR A 113 36.40 -41.42 -0.68
C THR A 113 36.35 -42.58 0.32
N ALA A 114 35.62 -42.41 1.43
CA ALA A 114 35.45 -43.45 2.45
C ALA A 114 34.79 -44.71 1.87
N PHE A 115 33.72 -44.55 1.08
CA PHE A 115 33.04 -45.69 0.45
C PHE A 115 33.97 -46.52 -0.44
N ARG A 116 34.81 -45.86 -1.25
CA ARG A 116 35.81 -46.55 -2.08
C ARG A 116 36.85 -47.28 -1.22
N GLN A 117 37.25 -46.71 -0.10
CA GLN A 117 38.20 -47.36 0.82
C GLN A 117 37.57 -48.60 1.45
N PHE A 118 36.30 -48.53 1.89
CA PHE A 118 35.58 -49.66 2.45
C PHE A 118 35.32 -50.78 1.44
N GLN A 119 35.04 -50.44 0.18
CA GLN A 119 34.93 -51.44 -0.90
C GLN A 119 36.26 -52.16 -1.18
N ASN A 120 37.40 -51.47 -1.04
CA ASN A 120 38.72 -52.03 -1.34
C ASN A 120 39.39 -52.72 -0.15
N SER A 121 38.89 -52.52 1.08
CA SER A 121 39.54 -53.00 2.29
C SER A 121 39.30 -54.50 2.57
N ASN A 122 38.30 -55.11 1.91
CA ASN A 122 37.81 -56.47 2.21
C ASN A 122 37.42 -56.69 3.69
N LEU A 123 37.19 -55.61 4.46
CA LEU A 123 36.82 -55.69 5.88
C LEU A 123 35.32 -55.88 6.09
N PHE A 124 34.50 -55.65 5.06
CA PHE A 124 33.06 -55.63 5.12
C PHE A 124 32.45 -56.67 4.18
N ASN A 125 31.37 -57.30 4.61
CA ASN A 125 30.55 -58.16 3.75
C ASN A 125 29.56 -57.34 2.90
N ASP A 126 28.92 -57.99 1.92
CA ASP A 126 27.99 -57.32 1.00
C ASP A 126 26.81 -56.62 1.71
N GLY A 127 26.30 -57.20 2.80
CA GLY A 127 25.21 -56.60 3.58
C GLY A 127 25.64 -55.36 4.36
N GLU A 128 26.86 -55.36 4.90
CA GLU A 128 27.45 -54.20 5.57
C GLU A 128 27.75 -53.07 4.59
N LEU A 129 28.26 -53.41 3.40
CA LEU A 129 28.48 -52.43 2.32
C LEU A 129 27.16 -51.81 1.84
N ASP A 130 26.08 -52.59 1.74
CA ASP A 130 24.75 -52.07 1.40
C ASP A 130 24.21 -51.15 2.50
N TYR A 131 24.40 -51.49 3.78
CA TYR A 131 24.04 -50.60 4.88
C TYR A 131 24.78 -49.26 4.81
N ILE A 132 26.10 -49.28 4.62
CA ILE A 132 26.92 -48.06 4.47
C ILE A 132 26.45 -47.23 3.27
N SER A 133 26.19 -47.88 2.13
CA SER A 133 25.65 -47.26 0.92
C SER A 133 24.34 -46.52 1.20
N ASN A 134 23.41 -47.16 1.94
CA ASN A 134 22.13 -46.57 2.32
C ASN A 134 22.29 -45.36 3.26
N VAL A 135 23.23 -45.41 4.21
CA VAL A 135 23.54 -44.26 5.09
C VAL A 135 24.05 -43.07 4.26
N TYR A 136 24.96 -43.31 3.31
CA TYR A 136 25.48 -42.25 2.44
C TYR A 136 24.43 -41.72 1.46
N ALA A 137 23.55 -42.58 0.94
CA ALA A 137 22.43 -42.16 0.10
C ALA A 137 21.47 -41.25 0.88
N ASN A 138 21.17 -41.57 2.14
CA ASN A 138 20.37 -40.71 3.01
C ASN A 138 21.06 -39.36 3.25
N LEU A 139 22.35 -39.36 3.60
CA LEU A 139 23.12 -38.13 3.80
C LEU A 139 23.10 -37.24 2.55
N PHE A 140 23.29 -37.84 1.37
CA PHE A 140 23.20 -37.14 0.09
C PHE A 140 21.82 -36.51 -0.15
N ASN A 141 20.74 -37.27 0.09
CA ASN A 141 19.39 -36.76 -0.06
C ASN A 141 19.11 -35.58 0.88
N GLN A 142 19.62 -35.63 2.11
CA GLN A 142 19.51 -34.49 3.03
C GLN A 142 20.35 -33.29 2.58
N SER A 143 21.55 -33.51 2.03
CA SER A 143 22.36 -32.46 1.43
C SER A 143 21.63 -31.72 0.31
N VAL A 144 20.94 -32.43 -0.57
CA VAL A 144 20.12 -31.84 -1.64
C VAL A 144 19.01 -30.98 -1.06
N LYS A 145 18.29 -31.48 -0.05
CA LYS A 145 17.22 -30.71 0.63
C LYS A 145 17.76 -29.44 1.28
N ASN A 146 18.94 -29.49 1.90
CA ASN A 146 19.58 -28.33 2.52
C ASN A 146 19.98 -27.27 1.48
N LEU A 147 20.46 -27.69 0.30
CA LEU A 147 20.78 -26.78 -0.81
C LEU A 147 19.52 -26.18 -1.43
N ASP A 148 18.44 -26.94 -1.57
CA ASP A 148 17.15 -26.45 -2.06
C ASP A 148 16.52 -25.43 -1.10
N ALA A 149 16.57 -25.71 0.22
CA ALA A 149 16.17 -24.75 1.24
C ALA A 149 17.01 -23.47 1.19
N LEU A 150 18.33 -23.60 1.03
CA LEU A 150 19.21 -22.45 0.87
C LEU A 150 18.85 -21.63 -0.38
N ALA A 151 18.65 -22.29 -1.53
CA ALA A 151 18.25 -21.66 -2.78
C ALA A 151 16.92 -20.89 -2.63
N THR A 152 15.94 -21.50 -1.97
CA THR A 152 14.64 -20.89 -1.67
C THR A 152 14.79 -19.62 -0.84
N VAL A 153 15.66 -19.63 0.18
CA VAL A 153 15.88 -18.48 1.08
C VAL A 153 16.66 -17.34 0.39
N ILE A 154 17.60 -17.64 -0.51
CA ILE A 154 18.42 -16.61 -1.18
C ILE A 154 17.82 -16.11 -2.50
N THR A 155 16.75 -16.73 -2.99
CA THR A 155 16.10 -16.34 -4.25
C THR A 155 14.96 -15.35 -3.99
N SER A 156 14.99 -14.23 -4.72
CA SER A 156 13.94 -13.21 -4.64
C SER A 156 12.64 -13.68 -5.28
N GLY A 157 11.50 -13.26 -4.72
CA GLY A 157 10.16 -13.58 -5.23
C GLY A 157 9.56 -14.90 -4.74
N ILE A 158 10.34 -15.78 -4.09
CA ILE A 158 9.83 -17.07 -3.60
C ILE A 158 9.16 -16.93 -2.23
N LEU A 159 9.86 -16.35 -1.26
CA LEU A 159 9.38 -16.18 0.11
C LEU A 159 9.21 -14.69 0.44
N ARG A 160 8.16 -14.38 1.21
CA ARG A 160 8.00 -13.08 1.88
C ARG A 160 8.63 -13.18 3.27
N MET A 161 9.87 -12.76 3.39
CA MET A 161 10.65 -12.84 4.63
C MET A 161 11.47 -11.58 4.80
N SER A 162 11.57 -11.10 6.03
CA SER A 162 12.51 -10.05 6.39
C SER A 162 13.96 -10.55 6.27
N ASP A 163 14.90 -9.62 6.17
CA ASP A 163 16.32 -9.97 6.07
C ASP A 163 16.79 -10.75 7.31
N ASP A 164 16.34 -10.38 8.51
CA ASP A 164 16.69 -11.07 9.76
C ASP A 164 16.19 -12.53 9.78
N GLU A 165 14.97 -12.76 9.29
CA GLU A 165 14.41 -14.11 9.16
C GLU A 165 15.20 -14.94 8.14
N ARG A 166 15.63 -14.33 7.02
CA ARG A 166 16.47 -15.00 6.03
C ARG A 166 17.84 -15.36 6.60
N LEU A 167 18.51 -14.44 7.30
CA LEU A 167 19.80 -14.69 7.94
C LEU A 167 19.68 -15.83 8.97
N THR A 168 18.65 -15.77 9.83
CA THR A 168 18.35 -16.83 10.80
C THR A 168 18.13 -18.18 10.13
N SER A 169 17.43 -18.21 8.99
CA SER A 169 17.19 -19.44 8.23
C SER A 169 18.49 -20.01 7.64
N ILE A 170 19.36 -19.14 7.11
CA ILE A 170 20.70 -19.54 6.63
C ILE A 170 21.54 -20.11 7.77
N ASP A 171 21.51 -19.50 8.96
CA ASP A 171 22.24 -19.99 10.13
C ASP A 171 21.74 -21.36 10.61
N ASN A 172 20.42 -21.58 10.56
CA ASN A 172 19.83 -22.89 10.85
C ASN A 172 20.28 -23.96 9.84
N ILE A 173 20.28 -23.64 8.54
CA ILE A 173 20.79 -24.55 7.50
C ILE A 173 22.28 -24.85 7.75
N TRP A 174 23.07 -23.83 8.09
CA TRP A 174 24.49 -24.01 8.41
C TRP A 174 24.69 -24.99 9.57
N LYS A 175 23.90 -24.84 10.65
CA LYS A 175 23.95 -25.77 11.79
C LYS A 175 23.69 -27.21 11.35
N THR A 176 22.62 -27.45 10.60
CA THR A 176 22.29 -28.79 10.08
C THR A 176 23.42 -29.36 9.22
N VAL A 177 24.01 -28.57 8.33
CA VAL A 177 25.11 -29.02 7.45
C VAL A 177 26.40 -29.30 8.25
N SER A 178 26.68 -28.51 9.27
CA SER A 178 27.82 -28.74 10.18
C SER A 178 27.65 -30.02 10.99
N ASP A 179 26.43 -30.28 11.48
CA ASP A 179 26.11 -31.51 12.22
C ASP A 179 26.22 -32.74 11.31
N GLN A 180 25.79 -32.63 10.04
CA GLN A 180 25.95 -33.67 9.03
C GLN A 180 27.41 -34.02 8.73
N LEU A 181 28.29 -33.01 8.62
CA LEU A 181 29.72 -33.25 8.45
C LEU A 181 30.30 -33.97 9.68
N SER A 182 29.89 -33.55 10.88
CA SER A 182 30.35 -34.15 12.13
C SER A 182 29.90 -35.60 12.26
N PHE A 183 28.64 -35.88 11.92
CA PHE A 183 28.08 -37.23 11.80
C PHE A 183 28.87 -38.09 10.80
N LEU A 184 29.11 -37.58 9.59
CA LEU A 184 29.85 -38.31 8.56
C LEU A 184 31.24 -38.75 9.05
N ARG A 185 31.97 -37.83 9.69
CA ARG A 185 33.32 -38.11 10.19
C ARG A 185 33.30 -39.11 11.34
N HIS A 186 32.35 -38.96 12.26
CA HIS A 186 32.18 -39.90 13.35
C HIS A 186 31.82 -41.29 12.83
N PHE A 187 30.87 -41.39 11.90
CA PHE A 187 30.47 -42.63 11.25
C PHE A 187 31.68 -43.31 10.58
N ASN A 188 32.42 -42.58 9.74
CA ASN A 188 33.58 -43.12 9.03
C ASN A 188 34.74 -43.53 9.96
N SER A 189 34.83 -42.97 11.17
CA SER A 189 35.85 -43.36 12.15
C SER A 189 35.45 -44.56 13.02
N GLY A 190 34.15 -44.82 13.12
CA GLY A 190 33.59 -45.91 13.93
C GLY A 190 33.35 -47.20 13.14
N THR A 191 33.35 -47.13 11.81
CA THR A 191 33.36 -48.25 10.85
C THR A 191 34.77 -48.53 10.38
#